data_AF-A0A7W7SGI1-F1
#
_entry.id   AF-A0A7W7SGI1-F1
#
_cell.length_a   1.000
_cell.length_b   1.000
_cell.length_c   1.000
_cell.angle_alpha   90.00
_cell.angle_beta   90.00
_cell.angle_gamma   90.00
#
_symmetry.space_group_name_H-M   'P 1'
#
loop_
_entity.id
_entity.type
_entity.pdbx_description
1 polymer ?
#
loop_
_entity_poly.entity_id
_entity_poly.type
_entity_poly.pdbx_seq_one_letter_code
_entity_poly.pdbx_strand_id
1 'polypeptide(L)'
;MPTTPLLFVTLDGVNWPLVSCRWVRYLPNGCATGSSYGTSATDAAAAAAHFTPAARDRAREHRRGVIYRLVSPDEWTATVRACLLGECTHQAAA
;
A
#
# COMPACT_ATOMS: atom_id res chain seq x y z
N MET A 1 20.17 17.38 15.34
CA MET A 1 19.25 16.33 14.85
C MET A 1 18.86 16.72 13.44
N PRO A 2 19.05 15.87 12.41
CA PRO A 2 18.59 16.21 11.07
C PRO A 2 17.06 16.28 11.08
N THR A 3 16.52 17.47 10.82
CA THR A 3 15.10 17.70 10.55
C THR A 3 14.81 17.14 9.17
N THR A 4 14.48 15.84 9.10
CA THR A 4 13.97 15.24 7.87
C THR A 4 12.77 16.07 7.40
N PRO A 5 12.77 16.58 6.15
CA PRO A 5 11.66 17.37 5.66
C PRO A 5 10.36 16.54 5.74
N LEU A 6 9.33 17.12 6.36
CA LEU A 6 8.01 16.51 6.41
C LEU A 6 7.39 16.60 5.02
N LEU A 7 7.33 15.46 4.33
CA LEU A 7 6.61 15.33 3.07
C LEU A 7 5.14 15.07 3.37
N PHE A 8 4.26 15.68 2.57
CA PHE A 8 2.82 15.53 2.66
C PHE A 8 2.25 15.00 1.36
N VAL A 9 1.12 14.30 1.45
CA VAL A 9 0.38 13.77 0.32
C VAL A 9 -1.10 14.05 0.52
N THR A 10 -1.79 14.44 -0.54
CA THR A 10 -3.24 14.64 -0.50
C THR A 10 -3.94 13.35 -0.90
N LEU A 11 -4.68 12.76 0.04
CA LEU A 11 -5.51 11.57 -0.16
C LEU A 11 -6.95 11.93 0.22
N ASP A 12 -7.90 11.68 -0.68
CA ASP A 12 -9.32 11.98 -0.48
C ASP A 12 -9.60 13.44 -0.06
N GLY A 13 -8.80 14.37 -0.59
CA GLY A 13 -8.90 15.81 -0.28
C GLY A 13 -8.29 16.21 1.07
N VAL A 14 -7.75 15.26 1.83
CA VAL A 14 -7.08 15.50 3.12
C VAL A 14 -5.56 15.40 2.95
N ASN A 15 -4.83 16.37 3.50
CA ASN A 15 -3.38 16.36 3.45
C ASN A 15 -2.80 15.57 4.62
N TRP A 16 -2.12 14.47 4.33
CA TRP A 16 -1.53 13.57 5.31
C TRP A 16 -0.01 13.68 5.29
N PRO A 17 0.66 13.63 6.45
CA PRO A 17 2.09 13.42 6.49
C PRO A 17 2.42 12.05 5.88
N LEU A 18 3.30 12.02 4.88
CA LEU A 18 3.67 10.81 4.13
C LEU A 18 4.24 9.73 5.05
N VAL A 19 4.91 10.13 6.14
CA VAL A 19 5.44 9.25 7.18
C VAL A 19 4.35 8.45 7.92
N SER A 20 3.12 8.95 7.97
CA SER A 20 1.99 8.27 8.60
C SER A 20 1.21 7.40 7.61
N CYS A 21 1.38 7.63 6.31
CA CYS A 21 0.73 6.84 5.26
C CYS A 21 1.45 5.50 5.05
N ARG A 22 0.75 4.55 4.40
CA ARG A 22 1.30 3.23 4.09
C ARG A 22 1.07 2.87 2.63
N TRP A 23 2.10 2.33 1.99
CA TRP A 23 1.93 1.65 0.70
C TRP A 23 1.41 0.25 0.97
N VAL A 24 0.40 -0.17 0.22
CA VAL A 24 -0.29 -1.44 0.42
C VAL A 24 -0.39 -2.18 -0.90
N ARG A 25 -0.06 -3.48 -0.85
CA ARG A 25 -0.24 -4.42 -1.95
C ARG A 25 -1.59 -5.12 -1.79
N TYR A 26 -2.49 -4.91 -2.74
CA TYR A 26 -3.79 -5.56 -2.79
C TYR A 26 -3.83 -6.61 -3.88
N LEU A 27 -4.38 -7.77 -3.54
CA LEU A 27 -4.76 -8.80 -4.48
C LEU A 27 -6.05 -8.43 -5.24
N PRO A 28 -6.33 -9.07 -6.38
CA PRO A 28 -7.55 -8.83 -7.16
C PRO A 28 -8.86 -9.07 -6.39
N ASN A 29 -8.83 -9.88 -5.32
CA ASN A 29 -9.99 -10.09 -4.43
C ASN A 29 -10.18 -8.96 -3.40
N GLY A 30 -9.36 -7.90 -3.44
CA GLY A 30 -9.38 -6.79 -2.48
C GLY A 30 -8.63 -7.06 -1.19
N CYS A 31 -8.02 -8.23 -1.00
CA CYS A 31 -7.26 -8.53 0.21
C CYS A 31 -5.90 -7.82 0.18
N ALA A 32 -5.58 -7.08 1.24
CA ALA A 32 -4.22 -6.57 1.42
C ALA A 32 -3.28 -7.70 1.89
N THR A 33 -2.14 -7.85 1.25
CA THR A 33 -1.15 -8.92 1.55
C THR A 33 0.23 -8.41 1.92
N GLY A 34 0.44 -7.09 1.90
CA GLY A 34 1.72 -6.51 2.27
C GLY A 34 1.62 -5.01 2.46
N SER A 35 2.52 -4.48 3.27
CA SER A 35 2.60 -3.04 3.54
C SER A 35 4.02 -2.53 3.65
N SER A 36 4.23 -1.27 3.29
CA SER A 36 5.47 -0.53 3.50
C SER A 36 5.16 0.90 3.95
N TYR A 37 6.15 1.61 4.49
CA TYR A 37 6.02 3.01 4.88
C TYR A 37 5.75 3.89 3.65
N GLY A 38 4.94 4.94 3.79
CA GLY A 38 4.65 5.87 2.68
C GLY A 38 5.91 6.50 2.09
N THR A 39 6.96 6.70 2.91
CA THR A 39 8.26 7.22 2.49
C THR A 39 9.13 6.23 1.71
N SER A 40 8.74 4.96 1.60
CA SER A 40 9.53 3.94 0.87
C SER A 40 9.44 4.07 -0.65
N ALA A 41 8.44 4.78 -1.17
CA ALA A 41 8.23 4.99 -2.59
C ALA A 41 7.49 6.31 -2.86
N THR A 42 7.80 6.94 -3.99
CA THR A 42 7.20 8.21 -4.42
C THR A 42 5.87 8.03 -5.15
N ASP A 43 5.65 6.86 -5.76
CA ASP A 43 4.47 6.53 -6.54
C ASP A 43 4.20 5.01 -6.53
N ALA A 44 3.10 4.60 -7.16
CA ALA A 44 2.68 3.20 -7.19
C ALA A 44 3.65 2.28 -7.97
N ALA A 45 4.37 2.80 -8.97
CA ALA A 45 5.33 2.01 -9.74
C ALA A 45 6.61 1.76 -8.94
N ALA A 46 7.10 2.79 -8.24
CA ALA A 46 8.17 2.67 -7.27
C ALA A 46 7.79 1.73 -6.11
N ALA A 47 6.55 1.81 -5.63
CA ALA A 47 6.04 0.88 -4.62
C ALA A 47 6.02 -0.57 -5.15
N ALA A 48 5.53 -0.79 -6.37
CA ALA A 48 5.54 -2.11 -7.01
C ALA A 48 6.97 -2.66 -7.13
N ALA A 49 7.95 -1.83 -7.49
CA ALA A 49 9.36 -2.21 -7.52
C ALA A 49 9.92 -2.53 -6.14
N HIS A 50 9.49 -1.82 -5.10
CA HIS A 50 9.86 -2.08 -3.72
C HIS A 50 9.31 -3.42 -3.20
N PHE A 51 8.04 -3.75 -3.49
CA PHE A 51 7.43 -5.01 -3.07
C PHE A 51 7.92 -6.21 -3.90
N THR A 52 8.07 -6.01 -5.21
CA THR A 52 8.44 -7.05 -6.16
C THR A 52 9.60 -6.55 -7.02
N PRO A 53 10.86 -6.78 -6.61
CA PRO A 53 12.04 -6.24 -7.29
C PRO A 53 12.25 -6.78 -8.72
N ALA A 54 11.83 -8.02 -8.98
CA ALA A 54 11.95 -8.64 -10.29
C ALA A 54 10.87 -8.13 -11.26
N ALA A 55 11.29 -7.58 -12.40
CA ALA A 55 10.37 -7.03 -13.41
C ALA A 55 9.40 -8.08 -13.98
N ARG A 56 9.86 -9.33 -14.14
CA ARG A 56 9.03 -10.45 -14.60
C ARG A 56 7.86 -10.72 -13.65
N ASP A 57 8.12 -10.70 -12.36
CA ASP A 57 7.10 -10.97 -11.34
C ASP A 57 6.13 -9.79 -11.23
N ARG A 58 6.61 -8.55 -11.30
CA ARG A 58 5.71 -7.38 -11.40
C ARG A 58 4.76 -7.47 -12.58
N ALA A 59 5.26 -7.86 -13.75
CA ALA A 59 4.41 -8.04 -14.92
C ALA A 59 3.38 -9.16 -14.72
N ARG A 60 3.74 -10.24 -14.03
CA ARG A 60 2.82 -11.32 -13.65
C ARG A 60 1.75 -10.82 -12.68
N GLU A 61 2.14 -10.06 -11.66
CA GLU A 61 1.24 -9.49 -10.67
C GLU A 61 0.25 -8.51 -11.29
N HIS A 62 0.74 -7.62 -12.15
CA HIS A 62 -0.11 -6.67 -12.87
C HIS A 62 -1.15 -7.39 -13.74
N ARG A 63 -0.73 -8.45 -14.46
CA ARG A 63 -1.66 -9.30 -15.23
C ARG A 63 -2.68 -10.04 -14.36
N ARG A 64 -2.35 -10.30 -13.09
CA ARG A 64 -3.26 -10.92 -12.10
C ARG A 64 -4.17 -9.90 -11.42
N GLY A 65 -4.08 -8.61 -11.76
CA GLY A 65 -4.89 -7.56 -11.14
C GLY A 65 -4.41 -7.13 -9.75
N VAL A 66 -3.14 -7.39 -9.41
CA VAL A 66 -2.53 -6.86 -8.19
C VAL A 66 -2.35 -5.35 -8.34
N ILE A 67 -2.77 -4.59 -7.32
CA ILE A 67 -2.63 -3.14 -7.29
C ILE A 67 -1.83 -2.69 -6.07
N TYR A 68 -1.12 -1.58 -6.24
CA TYR A 68 -0.33 -0.93 -5.20
C TYR A 68 -0.93 0.46 -4.95
N ARG A 69 -1.37 0.71 -3.72
CA ARG A 69 -2.03 1.96 -3.35
C ARG A 69 -1.43 2.53 -2.06
N LEU A 70 -1.28 3.84 -2.02
CA LEU A 70 -0.98 4.56 -0.79
C LEU A 70 -2.30 4.80 -0.06
N VAL A 71 -2.35 4.40 1.20
CA VAL A 71 -3.53 4.57 2.06
C VAL A 71 -3.22 5.52 3.21
N SER A 72 -4.26 6.24 3.63
CA SER A 72 -4.21 7.09 4.82
C SER A 72 -4.16 6.24 6.10
N PRO A 73 -3.75 6.82 7.25
CA PRO A 73 -3.78 6.13 8.54
C PRO A 73 -5.18 5.63 8.94
N ASP A 74 -6.22 6.39 8.59
CA ASP A 74 -7.62 6.02 8.82
C ASP A 74 -8.02 4.82 7.96
N GLU A 75 -7.79 4.88 6.64
CA GLU A 75 -8.09 3.76 5.72
C GLU A 75 -7.33 2.49 6.12
N TRP A 76 -6.07 2.65 6.52
CA TRP A 76 -5.25 1.56 7.03
C TRP A 76 -5.91 0.85 8.21
N THR A 77 -6.37 1.62 9.20
CA THR A 77 -6.98 1.08 10.42
C THR A 77 -8.33 0.45 10.13
N ALA A 78 -9.12 1.06 9.25
CA ALA A 78 -10.46 0.61 8.90
C ALA A 78 -10.48 -0.68 8.06
N THR A 79 -9.52 -0.85 7.14
CA THR A 79 -9.60 -1.90 6.11
C THR A 79 -8.36 -2.79 6.03
N VAL A 80 -7.17 -2.19 5.99
CA VAL A 80 -5.93 -2.91 5.68
C VAL A 80 -5.45 -3.76 6.84
N ARG A 81 -5.55 -3.23 8.06
CA ARG A 81 -5.12 -3.93 9.28
C ARG A 81 -5.83 -5.27 9.43
N ALA A 82 -7.15 -5.32 9.23
CA ALA A 82 -7.90 -6.56 9.31
C ALA A 82 -7.43 -7.59 8.27
N CYS A 83 -7.09 -7.16 7.05
CA CYS A 83 -6.56 -8.06 6.03
C CYS A 83 -5.21 -8.66 6.41
N LEU A 84 -4.29 -7.85 6.95
CA LEU A 84 -2.97 -8.30 7.36
C LEU A 84 -2.98 -9.18 8.62
N LEU A 85 -4.01 -9.05 9.45
CA LEU A 85 -4.24 -9.92 10.60
C LEU A 85 -5.02 -11.20 10.25
N GLY A 86 -5.48 -11.36 9.00
CA GLY A 86 -6.30 -12.50 8.59
C GLY A 86 -7.75 -12.44 9.09
N GLU A 87 -8.20 -11.28 9.55
CA GLU A 87 -9.54 -11.04 10.09
C GLU A 87 -10.52 -10.50 9.03
N CYS A 88 -10.07 -10.36 7.78
CA CYS A 88 -10.89 -9.83 6.71
C CYS A 88 -11.79 -10.89 6.05
N THR A 89 -12.93 -10.44 5.54
CA THR A 89 -13.86 -11.28 4.78
C THR A 89 -13.38 -11.57 3.35
N HIS A 90 -12.40 -10.82 2.83
CA HIS A 90 -11.86 -11.02 1.49
C HIS A 90 -11.16 -12.37 1.29
N GLN A 91 -10.61 -12.95 2.37
CA GLN A 91 -10.00 -14.29 2.32
C GLN A 91 -11.03 -15.41 2.18
N ALA A 92 -12.24 -15.22 2.71
CA ALA A 92 -13.33 -16.20 2.59
C ALA A 92 -13.97 -16.22 1.18
N ALA A 93 -13.70 -15.19 0.37
CA ALA A 93 -14.21 -15.07 -1.00
C ALA A 93 -13.19 -15.52 -2.07
N ALA A 94 -12.02 -16.04 -1.67
CA ALA A 94 -10.98 -16.57 -2.54
C ALA A 94 -11.08 -18.11 -2.67
#